data_AF-A0A316NVA6-F1
#
_entry.id   AF-A0A316NVA6-F1
#
_cell.length_a   1.000
_cell.length_b   1.000
_cell.length_c   1.000
_cell.angle_alpha   90.00
_cell.angle_beta   90.00
_cell.angle_gamma   90.00
#
_symmetry.space_group_name_H-M   'P 1'
#
loop_
_entity.id
_entity.type
_entity.pdbx_description
1 polymer ?
#
loop_
_entity_poly.entity_id
_entity_poly.type
_entity_poly.pdbx_seq_one_letter_code
_entity_poly.pdbx_strand_id
1 'polypeptide(L)' 'MKSTTIRMDDDLKKEASAKLDALGLNFNTYVVMATKQLVAQNRIPFDLVVPDTQSEDEDKREEAC' A
#
# COMPACT_ATOMS: atom_id res chain seq x y z
N MET A 1 -7.40 -16.38 -18.97
CA MET A 1 -7.09 -15.09 -18.30
C MET A 1 -6.20 -14.27 -19.20
N LYS A 2 -6.33 -12.94 -19.21
CA LYS A 2 -5.41 -12.05 -19.93
C LYS A 2 -4.32 -11.56 -18.97
N SER A 3 -3.09 -11.45 -19.46
CA SER A 3 -1.97 -10.89 -18.71
C SER A 3 -2.06 -9.37 -18.66
N THR A 4 -1.71 -8.79 -17.52
CA THR A 4 -1.58 -7.34 -17.33
C THR A 4 -0.17 -7.03 -16.86
N THR A 5 0.49 -6.07 -17.50
CA THR A 5 1.84 -5.60 -17.11
C THR A 5 1.70 -4.31 -16.32
N ILE A 6 2.17 -4.31 -15.07
CA ILE A 6 2.21 -3.12 -14.20
C ILE A 6 3.66 -2.68 -14.07
N ARG A 7 3.94 -1.42 -14.40
CA ARG A 7 5.25 -0.81 -14.21
C ARG A 7 5.30 -0.17 -12.83
N MET A 8 6.33 -0.49 -12.07
CA MET A 8 6.58 0.04 -10.73
C MET A 8 8.09 0.06 -10.51
N ASP A 9 8.52 0.89 -9.57
CA ASP A 9 9.88 0.90 -9.09
C ASP A 9 10.22 -0.44 -8.38
N ASP A 10 11.46 -0.91 -8.55
CA ASP A 10 11.89 -2.21 -8.01
C ASP A 10 11.97 -2.20 -6.48
N ASP A 11 12.37 -1.08 -5.87
CA ASP A 11 12.43 -0.95 -4.41
C ASP A 11 11.02 -0.92 -3.82
N LEU A 12 10.10 -0.19 -4.45
CA LEU A 12 8.68 -0.16 -4.07
C LEU A 12 8.06 -1.57 -4.12
N LYS A 13 8.34 -2.32 -5.20
CA LYS A 13 7.85 -3.70 -5.35
C LYS A 13 8.40 -4.61 -4.27
N LYS A 14 9.69 -4.50 -3.97
CA LYS A 14 10.37 -5.32 -2.96
C LYS A 14 9.80 -5.05 -1.58
N GLU A 15 9.63 -3.77 -1.21
CA GLU A 15 9.04 -3.39 0.06
C GLU A 15 7.59 -3.89 0.20
N ALA A 16 6.77 -3.66 -0.82
CA ALA A 16 5.38 -4.13 -0.82
C ALA A 16 5.30 -5.66 -0.71
N SER A 17 6.16 -6.39 -1.43
CA SER A 17 6.19 -7.85 -1.39
C SER A 17 6.58 -8.36 0.01
N ALA A 18 7.60 -7.77 0.63
CA ALA A 18 8.01 -8.14 1.98
C ALA A 18 6.90 -7.92 3.02
N LYS A 19 6.16 -6.79 2.93
CA LYS A 19 5.02 -6.51 3.81
C LYS A 19 3.87 -7.50 3.58
N LEU A 20 3.58 -7.84 2.32
CA LEU A 20 2.53 -8.78 1.98
C LEU A 20 2.89 -10.23 2.37
N ASP A 21 4.15 -10.63 2.22
CA ASP A 21 4.63 -11.96 2.60
C ASP A 21 4.48 -12.20 4.12
N ALA A 22 4.69 -11.16 4.94
CA ALA A 22 4.41 -11.22 6.37
C ALA A 22 2.93 -11.48 6.70
N LEU A 23 2.02 -11.14 5.77
CA LEU A 23 0.58 -11.42 5.84
C LEU A 23 0.19 -12.74 5.13
N GLY A 24 1.15 -13.49 4.59
CA GLY A 24 0.91 -14.70 3.80
C GLY A 24 0.30 -14.42 2.42
N LEU A 25 0.49 -13.21 1.89
CA LEU A 25 -0.04 -12.77 0.60
C LEU A 25 1.10 -12.49 -0.36
N ASN A 26 0.93 -12.87 -1.63
CA ASN A 26 1.82 -12.39 -2.68
C ASN A 26 1.24 -11.13 -3.36
N PHE A 27 2.10 -10.41 -4.08
CA PHE A 27 1.75 -9.17 -4.75
C PHE A 27 0.60 -9.31 -5.77
N ASN A 28 0.57 -10.39 -6.55
CA ASN A 28 -0.50 -10.62 -7.53
C ASN A 28 -1.87 -10.78 -6.84
N THR A 29 -1.92 -11.56 -5.76
CA THR A 29 -3.13 -11.72 -4.95
C THR A 29 -3.62 -10.38 -4.41
N TYR A 30 -2.71 -9.52 -3.92
CA TYR A 30 -3.06 -8.17 -3.47
C TYR A 30 -3.70 -7.33 -4.58
N VAL A 31 -3.09 -7.26 -5.76
CA VAL A 31 -3.63 -6.49 -6.90
C VAL A 31 -5.03 -6.97 -7.30
N VAL A 32 -5.25 -8.29 -7.32
CA VAL A 32 -6.57 -8.87 -7.61
C VAL A 32 -7.59 -8.48 -6.54
N MET A 33 -7.22 -8.51 -5.25
CA MET A 33 -8.13 -8.12 -4.16
C MET A 33 -8.48 -6.64 -4.19
N ALA A 34 -7.51 -5.76 -4.39
CA ALA A 34 -7.74 -4.32 -4.54
C ALA A 34 -8.68 -4.03 -5.72
N THR A 35 -8.48 -4.73 -6.85
CA THR A 35 -9.35 -4.60 -8.03
C THR A 35 -10.78 -5.08 -7.74
N LYS A 36 -10.95 -6.19 -7.01
CA LYS A 36 -12.27 -6.67 -6.59
C LYS A 36 -12.95 -5.67 -5.65
N GLN A 37 -12.21 -5.08 -4.72
CA GLN A 37 -12.74 -4.09 -3.79
C GLN A 37 -13.21 -2.83 -4.53
N LEU A 38 -12.43 -2.35 -5.49
CA LEU A 38 -12.81 -1.23 -6.36
C LEU A 38 -14.15 -1.48 -7.05
N VAL A 39 -14.32 -2.64 -7.68
CA VAL A 39 -15.55 -3.00 -8.40
C VAL A 39 -16.72 -3.21 -7.44
N ALA A 40 -16.49 -3.85 -6.29
CA ALA A 40 -17.55 -4.16 -5.33
C ALA A 40 -18.11 -2.91 -4.63
N GLN A 41 -17.24 -1.93 -4.36
CA GLN A 41 -17.59 -0.75 -3.55
C GLN A 41 -17.71 0.53 -4.39
N ASN A 42 -17.38 0.49 -5.69
CA ASN A 42 -17.28 1.66 -6.56
C ASN A 42 -16.45 2.80 -5.95
N ARG A 43 -15.38 2.45 -5.21
CA ARG A 43 -14.49 3.40 -4.53
C ARG A 43 -13.04 2.96 -4.59
N ILE A 44 -12.13 3.93 -4.45
CA ILE A 44 -10.69 3.66 -4.38
C ILE A 44 -10.37 2.81 -3.15
N PRO A 45 -9.62 1.68 -3.29
CA PRO A 45 -9.38 0.71 -2.22
C PRO A 45 -8.20 1.09 -1.31
N PHE A 46 -8.08 2.37 -0.97
CA PHE A 46 -7.14 2.92 -0.01
C PHE A 46 -7.63 4.31 0.42
N ASP A 47 -7.13 4.79 1.55
CA ASP A 47 -7.49 6.10 2.06
C ASP A 47 -6.71 7.17 1.30
N LEU A 48 -7.43 8.21 0.87
CA LEU A 48 -6.85 9.36 0.17
C LEU A 48 -6.63 10.47 1.21
N VAL A 49 -5.38 10.67 1.60
CA VAL A 49 -4.96 11.77 2.46
C VAL A 49 -4.20 12.76 1.59
N VAL A 50 -4.59 14.03 1.63
CA VAL A 50 -3.77 15.12 1.07
C VAL A 50 -2.65 15.37 2.08
N PRO A 51 -1.37 15.21 1.72
CA PRO A 51 -0.29 15.51 2.63
C PRO A 51 -0.32 17.01 2.93
N ASP A 52 -0.65 17.37 4.17
CA ASP A 52 -0.46 18.74 4.64
C ASP A 52 1.04 19.03 4.59
N THR A 53 1.42 20.19 4.06
CA THR A 53 2.82 20.60 3.88
C THR A 53 3.59 20.83 5.19
N GLN A 54 3.08 20.35 6.32
CA GLN A 54 3.63 20.57 7.66
C GLN A 54 3.44 19.33 8.55
N SER A 55 4.25 18.30 8.38
CA SER A 55 4.60 17.38 9.48
C SER A 55 5.69 16.39 9.02
N GLU A 56 6.86 16.93 8.70
CA GLU A 56 8.08 16.30 9.19
C GLU A 56 8.26 16.88 10.61
N ASP A 57 8.60 16.04 11.59
CA ASP A 57 8.77 16.37 13.03
C ASP A 57 7.53 16.24 13.93
N GLU A 58 7.08 15.02 14.28
CA GLU A 58 6.66 14.67 15.66
C GLU A 58 6.81 13.15 15.90
N ASP A 59 8.05 12.64 15.95
CA ASP A 59 8.35 11.32 16.55
C ASP A 59 9.61 11.41 17.43
N LYS A 60 9.63 12.39 18.35
CA LYS A 60 10.57 12.45 19.47
C LYS A 60 9.96 13.20 20.64
N ARG A 61 9.05 12.56 21.40
CA ARG A 61 8.74 12.96 22.79
C ARG A 61 7.88 11.92 23.51
N GLU A 62 8.45 10.74 23.78
CA GLU A 62 8.02 9.96 24.94
C GLU A 62 9.16 9.10 25.50
N GLU A 63 10.24 9.74 25.93
CA GLU A 63 11.16 9.21 26.94
C GLU A 63 11.60 10.35 27.86
N ALA A 64 10.79 10.61 28.90
CA ALA A 64 11.21 11.25 30.14
C ALA A 64 10.13 10.98 31.20
N CYS A 65 10.20 9.81 31.83
CA CYS A 65 9.65 9.58 33.16
C CYS A 65 10.84 9.32 34.08
#